data_AF-A0A7V0R040-F1
#
_entry.id   AF-A0A7V0R040-F1
#
_cell.length_a   1.000
_cell.length_b   1.000
_cell.length_c   1.000
_cell.angle_alpha   90.00
_cell.angle_beta   90.00
_cell.angle_gamma   90.00
#
_symmetry.space_group_name_H-M   'P 1'
#
loop_
_entity.id
_entity.type
_entity.pdbx_description
1 polymer ?
#
loop_
_entity_poly.entity_id
_entity_poly.type
_entity_poly.pdbx_seq_one_letter_code
_entity_poly.pdbx_strand_id
1 'polypeptide(L)'
;MTGFMKNKLILFCICLVSLFLCRDGHVDAKKAVISDETVICLQCHSKQGVVFRFHNGETLSVYVNTDEYRMSVHNFLGCPDCHRGFSVDKHPKRRFRSRKQYKLQASLICRRCHKNDEIASKPIHASLLAEEKKGRSPVCADCHGAHSVMPVTGGKIFISEKKYCMGCHEYELDLTFKNGEHLLLKTDASALARSVHNKLGCSDCHYGFSSEDHPERKFRSMRDYSIASSDTCKRCHFDKYTKTEEGVHCAELNKGNINAPVCTDCHGSHAITRIRDKRTLIVKRCRNCHREIYEIYSKSVHGSALLIDANQDVPVCIDCHKAHDIGNPLTLVYREQIPEMCANCHANRLVMDKYGLSTDVVKSYLSDFHGITLGFYKKQRRMLDKPGRQIAVCTDCHGTHNIVSTRGVDIKELKAKLVKRCRKCHENVTGNFPDAWLSHYEPGIRKAPLVFLVNLFYKIFIPLMIAGLVLQIVLHIWRYIINR
;
A
#
# COMPACT_ATOMS: atom_id res chain seq x y z
N MET A 1 20.01 -58.55 50.23
CA MET A 1 19.14 -58.83 51.40
C MET A 1 19.34 -57.66 52.36
N THR A 2 18.43 -56.75 52.73
CA THR A 2 16.97 -56.71 52.85
C THR A 2 16.46 -55.25 52.94
N GLY A 3 17.10 -54.28 52.26
CA GLY A 3 16.75 -52.84 52.38
C GLY A 3 16.10 -52.18 51.17
N PHE A 4 16.41 -52.60 49.94
CA PHE A 4 16.07 -51.83 48.73
C PHE A 4 14.74 -52.26 48.06
N MET A 5 14.17 -53.40 48.45
CA MET A 5 12.87 -53.89 47.92
C MET A 5 11.65 -53.39 48.71
N LYS A 6 11.82 -52.94 49.97
CA LYS A 6 10.69 -52.46 50.80
C LYS A 6 10.14 -51.10 50.32
N ASN A 7 10.99 -50.21 49.81
CA ASN A 7 10.54 -48.88 49.36
C ASN A 7 9.82 -48.89 48.01
N LYS A 8 10.05 -49.90 47.14
CA LYS A 8 9.27 -50.03 45.89
C LYS A 8 7.87 -50.60 46.14
N LEU A 9 7.68 -51.45 47.15
CA LEU A 9 6.37 -52.02 47.46
C LEU A 9 5.44 -51.00 48.16
N ILE A 10 5.99 -50.13 49.01
CA ILE A 10 5.22 -49.04 49.64
C ILE A 10 4.82 -47.97 48.63
N LEU A 11 5.70 -47.63 47.68
CA LEU A 11 5.37 -46.66 46.62
C LEU A 11 4.35 -47.21 45.61
N PHE A 12 4.36 -48.53 45.36
CA PHE A 12 3.38 -49.19 44.49
C PHE A 12 2.02 -49.35 45.17
N CYS A 13 1.97 -49.60 46.48
CA CYS A 13 0.71 -49.62 47.25
C CYS A 13 0.09 -48.23 47.41
N ILE A 14 0.89 -47.16 47.52
CA ILE A 14 0.36 -45.78 47.57
C ILE A 14 -0.18 -45.36 46.19
N CYS A 15 0.41 -45.81 45.08
CA CYS A 15 -0.16 -45.61 43.74
C CYS A 15 -1.45 -46.42 43.51
N LEU A 16 -1.57 -47.63 44.04
CA LEU A 16 -2.77 -48.47 43.88
C LEU A 16 -3.96 -48.03 44.75
N VAL A 17 -3.71 -47.46 45.94
CA VAL A 17 -4.78 -46.88 46.78
C VAL A 17 -5.24 -45.50 46.27
N SER A 18 -4.36 -44.77 45.57
CA SER A 18 -4.74 -43.52 44.88
C SER A 18 -5.56 -43.78 43.60
N LEU A 19 -5.49 -45.00 43.04
CA LEU A 19 -6.28 -45.44 41.88
C LEU A 19 -7.68 -45.99 42.25
N PHE A 20 -7.99 -46.16 43.54
CA PHE A 20 -9.31 -46.64 44.01
C PHE A 20 -10.15 -45.59 44.77
N LEU A 21 -9.60 -44.38 45.02
CA LEU A 21 -10.36 -43.25 45.57
C LEU A 21 -10.77 -42.20 44.52
N CYS A 22 -10.44 -42.41 43.25
CA CYS A 22 -11.08 -41.72 42.13
C CYS A 22 -12.17 -42.60 41.51
N ARG A 23 -13.09 -43.09 42.34
CA ARG A 23 -14.34 -43.69 41.87
C ARG A 23 -15.30 -42.55 41.54
N ASP A 24 -15.43 -42.30 40.24
CA ASP A 24 -16.55 -41.64 39.59
C ASP A 24 -17.14 -40.44 40.33
N GLY A 25 -16.31 -39.41 40.47
CA GLY A 25 -16.77 -38.07 40.18
C GLY A 25 -16.95 -37.88 38.67
N HIS A 26 -17.74 -38.76 38.03
CA HIS A 26 -18.53 -38.29 36.89
C HIS A 26 -19.44 -37.22 37.48
N VAL A 27 -18.92 -36.00 37.58
CA VAL A 27 -19.74 -34.85 37.21
C VAL A 27 -20.15 -35.22 35.80
N ASP A 28 -21.31 -35.85 35.67
CA ASP A 28 -22.06 -35.81 34.44
C ASP A 28 -21.98 -34.34 34.04
N ALA A 29 -21.15 -34.04 33.03
CA ALA A 29 -21.35 -32.86 32.24
C ALA A 29 -22.82 -32.95 31.93
N LYS A 30 -23.66 -32.14 32.59
CA LYS A 30 -25.09 -32.11 32.38
C LYS A 30 -25.20 -31.95 30.87
N LYS A 31 -25.44 -33.06 30.15
CA LYS A 31 -25.75 -33.04 28.73
C LYS A 31 -26.85 -32.02 28.67
N ALA A 32 -26.63 -30.89 27.99
CA ALA A 32 -27.61 -29.82 27.92
C ALA A 32 -28.94 -30.49 27.57
N VAL A 33 -29.83 -30.58 28.55
CA VAL A 33 -31.07 -31.34 28.41
C VAL A 33 -31.95 -30.40 27.61
N ILE A 34 -31.86 -30.54 26.29
CA ILE A 34 -32.79 -29.94 25.36
C ILE A 34 -34.18 -30.36 25.82
N SER A 35 -35.08 -29.40 26.04
CA SER A 35 -36.42 -29.71 26.54
C SER A 35 -37.15 -30.68 25.60
N ASP A 36 -38.01 -31.53 26.16
CA ASP A 36 -38.78 -32.51 25.38
C ASP A 36 -39.55 -31.86 24.22
N GLU A 37 -40.09 -30.66 24.44
CA GLU A 37 -40.75 -29.85 23.41
C GLU A 37 -39.79 -29.42 22.28
N THR A 38 -38.54 -29.11 22.60
CA THR A 38 -37.53 -28.73 21.59
C THR A 38 -37.09 -29.93 20.75
N VAL A 39 -37.04 -31.12 21.33
CA VAL A 39 -36.75 -32.37 20.59
C VAL A 39 -37.78 -32.58 19.48
N ILE A 40 -39.07 -32.34 19.74
CA ILE A 40 -40.14 -32.47 18.75
C ILE A 40 -39.95 -31.49 17.60
N CYS A 41 -39.64 -30.22 17.87
CA CYS A 41 -39.36 -29.23 16.82
C CYS A 41 -38.19 -29.68 15.93
N LEU A 42 -37.13 -30.21 16.53
CA LEU A 42 -35.91 -30.64 15.83
C LEU A 42 -36.11 -31.87 14.94
N GLN A 43 -37.15 -32.69 15.13
CA GLN A 43 -37.44 -33.82 14.23
C GLN A 43 -37.66 -33.39 12.76
N CYS A 44 -38.18 -32.17 12.58
CA CYS A 44 -38.38 -31.56 11.26
C CYS A 44 -37.32 -30.48 10.96
N HIS A 45 -36.99 -29.64 11.95
CA HIS A 45 -36.11 -28.50 11.74
C HIS A 45 -34.62 -28.85 11.72
N SER A 46 -34.20 -30.05 12.14
CA SER A 46 -32.81 -30.52 11.95
C SER A 46 -32.56 -31.13 10.57
N LYS A 47 -33.55 -31.14 9.67
CA LYS A 47 -33.40 -31.68 8.31
C LYS A 47 -33.14 -30.56 7.31
N GLN A 48 -32.12 -30.74 6.48
CA GLN A 48 -31.84 -29.80 5.39
C GLN A 48 -32.92 -29.91 4.30
N GLY A 49 -33.11 -28.83 3.53
CA GLY A 49 -34.02 -28.81 2.38
C GLY A 49 -35.40 -28.21 2.64
N VAL A 50 -35.80 -27.99 3.90
CA VAL A 50 -37.02 -27.26 4.21
C VAL A 50 -36.75 -25.75 4.12
N VAL A 51 -37.54 -25.06 3.30
CA VAL A 51 -37.40 -23.60 3.09
C VAL A 51 -38.72 -22.88 3.32
N PHE A 52 -38.63 -21.73 3.97
CA PHE A 52 -39.70 -20.75 4.04
C PHE A 52 -39.62 -19.82 2.82
N ARG A 53 -40.74 -19.57 2.14
CA ARG A 53 -40.82 -18.66 0.99
C ARG A 53 -41.52 -17.36 1.37
N PHE A 54 -40.90 -16.23 1.04
CA PHE A 54 -41.44 -14.88 1.25
C PHE A 54 -42.24 -14.39 0.04
N HIS A 55 -43.07 -13.36 0.22
CA HIS A 55 -43.89 -12.81 -0.88
C HIS A 55 -43.08 -12.22 -2.03
N ASN A 56 -41.90 -11.70 -1.75
CA ASN A 56 -40.98 -11.18 -2.76
C ASN A 56 -40.16 -12.27 -3.48
N GLY A 57 -40.48 -13.56 -3.27
CA GLY A 57 -39.79 -14.69 -3.89
C GLY A 57 -38.51 -15.13 -3.20
N GLU A 58 -38.03 -14.39 -2.19
CA GLU A 58 -36.89 -14.82 -1.39
C GLU A 58 -37.21 -16.12 -0.63
N THR A 59 -36.17 -16.89 -0.32
CA THR A 59 -36.30 -18.11 0.50
C THR A 59 -35.34 -18.08 1.69
N LEU A 60 -35.76 -18.70 2.79
CA LEU A 60 -34.94 -18.90 3.98
C LEU A 60 -34.97 -20.38 4.37
N SER A 61 -33.80 -21.00 4.52
CA SER A 61 -33.71 -22.33 5.13
C SER A 61 -34.19 -22.28 6.57
N VAL A 62 -35.09 -23.19 6.96
CA VAL A 62 -35.54 -23.34 8.35
C VAL A 62 -34.76 -24.42 9.10
N TYR A 63 -33.65 -24.87 8.52
CA TYR A 63 -32.72 -25.81 9.13
C TYR A 63 -32.05 -25.21 10.38
N VAL A 64 -31.98 -26.01 11.44
CA VAL A 64 -31.30 -25.72 12.69
C VAL A 64 -30.25 -26.79 12.92
N ASN A 65 -28.99 -26.37 13.03
CA ASN A 65 -27.91 -27.27 13.44
C ASN A 65 -28.03 -27.56 14.94
N THR A 66 -28.33 -28.80 15.30
CA THR A 66 -28.55 -29.22 16.69
C THR A 66 -27.30 -29.06 17.55
N ASP A 67 -26.12 -29.27 16.98
CA ASP A 67 -24.87 -29.19 17.74
C ASP A 67 -24.48 -27.74 18.01
N GLU A 68 -24.67 -26.84 17.03
CA GLU A 68 -24.47 -25.41 17.24
C GLU A 68 -25.46 -24.81 18.25
N TYR A 69 -26.72 -25.27 18.22
CA TYR A 69 -27.73 -24.83 19.17
C TYR A 69 -27.42 -25.29 20.59
N ARG A 70 -26.94 -26.52 20.78
CA ARG A 70 -26.48 -27.02 22.09
C ARG A 70 -25.34 -26.19 22.66
N MET A 71 -24.52 -25.57 21.82
CA MET A 71 -23.45 -24.68 22.25
C MET A 71 -23.91 -23.23 22.47
N SER A 72 -25.16 -22.90 22.17
CA SER A 72 -25.69 -21.57 22.41
C SER A 72 -25.80 -21.29 23.90
N VAL A 73 -25.62 -20.02 24.29
CA VAL A 73 -25.91 -19.55 25.66
C VAL A 73 -27.40 -19.67 26.00
N HIS A 74 -28.27 -19.88 25.02
CA HIS A 74 -29.70 -20.09 25.19
C HIS A 74 -30.11 -21.57 25.06
N ASN A 75 -29.16 -22.51 25.14
CA ASN A 75 -29.45 -23.95 25.02
C ASN A 75 -30.42 -24.51 26.08
N PHE A 76 -30.67 -23.76 27.15
CA PHE A 76 -31.62 -24.09 28.21
C PHE A 76 -33.04 -23.58 27.93
N LEU A 77 -33.23 -22.67 26.96
CA LEU A 77 -34.53 -22.16 26.56
C LEU A 77 -35.16 -23.10 25.53
N GLY A 78 -36.46 -23.34 25.63
CA GLY A 78 -37.19 -24.05 24.59
C GLY A 78 -37.40 -23.22 23.32
N CYS A 79 -37.67 -23.88 22.21
CA CYS A 79 -38.03 -23.18 20.96
C CYS A 79 -39.18 -22.17 21.12
N PRO A 80 -40.28 -22.46 21.85
CA PRO A 80 -41.39 -21.51 22.04
C PRO A 80 -41.02 -20.21 22.79
N ASP A 81 -39.97 -20.23 23.61
CA ASP A 81 -39.54 -19.05 24.38
C ASP A 81 -39.11 -17.91 23.45
N CYS A 82 -38.46 -18.26 22.33
CA CYS A 82 -38.09 -17.34 21.27
C CYS A 82 -39.13 -17.30 20.13
N HIS A 83 -39.68 -18.44 19.74
CA HIS A 83 -40.71 -18.55 18.69
C HIS A 83 -42.12 -18.45 19.27
N ARG A 84 -42.43 -17.34 19.95
CA ARG A 84 -43.73 -17.20 20.62
C ARG A 84 -44.90 -17.38 19.65
N GLY A 85 -45.87 -18.17 20.08
CA GLY A 85 -47.04 -18.55 19.29
C GLY A 85 -46.86 -19.83 18.47
N PHE A 86 -45.67 -20.44 18.53
CA PHE A 86 -45.45 -21.83 18.16
C PHE A 86 -45.41 -22.69 19.42
N SER A 87 -46.01 -23.86 19.36
CA SER A 87 -45.91 -24.94 20.34
C SER A 87 -46.00 -26.29 19.60
N VAL A 88 -45.83 -27.40 20.31
CA VAL A 88 -46.03 -28.75 19.74
C VAL A 88 -47.35 -28.86 18.98
N ASP A 89 -48.45 -28.35 19.56
CA ASP A 89 -49.78 -28.48 18.99
C ASP A 89 -50.17 -27.33 18.05
N LYS A 90 -49.43 -26.21 18.08
CA LYS A 90 -49.80 -24.99 17.36
C LYS A 90 -48.66 -24.51 16.49
N HIS A 91 -48.78 -24.72 15.18
CA HIS A 91 -47.79 -24.29 14.19
C HIS A 91 -48.41 -23.29 13.19
N PRO A 92 -48.61 -22.01 13.58
CA PRO A 92 -49.37 -21.05 12.77
C PRO A 92 -48.63 -20.69 11.48
N LYS A 93 -49.39 -20.64 10.37
CA LYS A 93 -48.87 -20.14 9.09
C LYS A 93 -48.71 -18.62 9.15
N ARG A 94 -47.46 -18.15 9.22
CA ARG A 94 -47.13 -16.72 9.12
C ARG A 94 -46.74 -16.36 7.69
N ARG A 95 -46.97 -15.11 7.31
CA ARG A 95 -46.55 -14.54 6.02
C ARG A 95 -45.77 -13.27 6.26
N PHE A 96 -44.62 -13.15 5.60
CA PHE A 96 -43.76 -11.96 5.67
C PHE A 96 -43.48 -11.48 4.24
N ARG A 97 -43.33 -10.15 4.06
CA ARG A 97 -43.09 -9.56 2.74
C ARG A 97 -41.71 -9.92 2.20
N SER A 98 -40.70 -9.90 3.07
CA SER A 98 -39.30 -10.16 2.75
C SER A 98 -38.53 -10.78 3.91
N ARG A 99 -37.37 -11.36 3.60
CA ARG A 99 -36.44 -11.90 4.60
C ARG A 99 -35.97 -10.83 5.58
N LYS A 100 -35.69 -9.61 5.10
CA LYS A 100 -35.28 -8.47 5.94
C LYS A 100 -36.35 -8.12 6.96
N GLN A 101 -37.62 -8.03 6.55
CA GLN A 101 -38.73 -7.75 7.46
C GLN A 101 -38.83 -8.82 8.56
N TYR A 102 -38.73 -10.09 8.18
CA TYR A 102 -38.75 -11.20 9.14
C TYR A 102 -37.59 -11.10 10.15
N LYS A 103 -36.35 -10.89 9.69
CA LYS A 103 -35.17 -10.81 10.57
C LYS A 103 -35.28 -9.65 11.58
N LEU A 104 -35.79 -8.50 11.13
CA LEU A 104 -36.05 -7.34 12.01
C LEU A 104 -37.06 -7.70 13.09
N GLN A 105 -38.22 -8.25 12.70
CA GLN A 105 -39.27 -8.61 13.65
C GLN A 105 -38.83 -9.73 14.60
N ALA A 106 -38.12 -10.74 14.10
CA ALA A 106 -37.59 -11.83 14.91
C ALA A 106 -36.56 -11.33 15.93
N SER A 107 -35.71 -10.37 15.57
CA SER A 107 -34.69 -9.82 16.47
C SER A 107 -35.27 -9.01 17.64
N LEU A 108 -36.50 -8.50 17.51
CA LEU A 108 -37.17 -7.80 18.61
C LEU A 108 -37.45 -8.70 19.82
N ILE A 109 -37.50 -10.03 19.63
CA ILE A 109 -37.74 -10.96 20.75
C ILE A 109 -36.61 -10.88 21.78
N CYS A 110 -35.38 -10.66 21.34
CA CYS A 110 -34.20 -10.59 22.21
C CYS A 110 -34.37 -9.50 23.26
N ARG A 111 -35.02 -8.38 22.91
CA ARG A 111 -35.22 -7.21 23.79
C ARG A 111 -36.23 -7.43 24.92
N ARG A 112 -36.96 -8.54 24.91
CA ARG A 112 -37.83 -8.90 26.03
C ARG A 112 -37.03 -9.36 27.25
N CYS A 113 -35.88 -9.97 27.01
CA CYS A 113 -34.99 -10.48 28.06
C CYS A 113 -33.75 -9.60 28.22
N HIS A 114 -33.22 -9.04 27.13
CA HIS A 114 -32.07 -8.13 27.14
C HIS A 114 -32.52 -6.68 27.03
N LYS A 115 -32.53 -5.94 28.14
CA LYS A 115 -32.99 -4.55 28.13
C LYS A 115 -32.01 -3.65 27.37
N ASN A 116 -32.52 -2.61 26.70
CA ASN A 116 -31.68 -1.71 25.91
C ASN A 116 -30.57 -1.04 26.73
N ASP A 117 -30.83 -0.70 28.00
CA ASP A 117 -29.83 -0.07 28.87
C ASP A 117 -28.65 -1.03 29.18
N GLU A 118 -28.96 -2.32 29.39
CA GLU A 118 -27.96 -3.36 29.60
C GLU A 118 -27.17 -3.64 28.31
N ILE A 119 -27.86 -3.69 27.17
CA ILE A 119 -27.24 -3.85 25.85
C ILE A 119 -26.29 -2.68 25.59
N ALA A 120 -26.73 -1.45 25.85
CA ALA A 120 -25.97 -0.22 25.64
C ALA A 120 -24.78 -0.04 26.60
N SER A 121 -24.61 -0.91 27.60
CA SER A 121 -23.43 -0.89 28.49
C SER A 121 -22.11 -1.06 27.74
N LYS A 122 -22.13 -1.67 26.55
CA LYS A 122 -20.97 -1.77 25.66
C LYS A 122 -21.01 -0.69 24.58
N PRO A 123 -19.90 0.05 24.33
CA PRO A 123 -19.88 1.15 23.37
C PRO A 123 -20.36 0.79 21.96
N ILE A 124 -20.01 -0.40 21.46
CA ILE A 124 -20.46 -0.87 20.14
C ILE A 124 -21.98 -0.98 20.05
N HIS A 125 -22.62 -1.52 21.08
CA HIS A 125 -24.07 -1.65 21.11
C HIS A 125 -24.75 -0.29 21.32
N ALA A 126 -24.19 0.59 22.15
CA ALA A 126 -24.70 1.95 22.30
C ALA A 126 -24.72 2.70 20.95
N SER A 127 -23.65 2.57 20.17
CA SER A 127 -23.56 3.13 18.81
C SER A 127 -24.61 2.52 17.88
N LEU A 128 -24.74 1.19 17.83
CA LEU A 128 -25.72 0.51 16.99
C LEU A 128 -27.17 0.88 17.36
N LEU A 129 -27.49 1.00 18.65
CA LEU A 129 -28.81 1.45 19.12
C LEU A 129 -29.07 2.92 18.81
N ALA A 130 -28.03 3.76 18.79
CA ALA A 130 -28.17 5.15 18.34
C ALA A 130 -28.47 5.24 16.84
N GLU A 131 -27.84 4.39 16.01
CA GLU A 131 -28.11 4.31 14.57
C GLU A 131 -29.51 3.75 14.26
N GLU A 132 -30.04 2.87 15.10
CA GLU A 132 -31.42 2.42 15.00
C GLU A 132 -32.43 3.58 15.10
N LYS A 133 -32.18 4.55 16.00
CA LYS A 133 -33.02 5.75 16.12
C LYS A 133 -33.02 6.60 14.84
N LYS A 134 -31.99 6.46 14.00
CA LYS A 134 -31.87 7.10 12.69
C LYS A 134 -32.44 6.24 11.55
N GLY A 135 -33.12 5.14 11.86
CA GLY A 135 -33.76 4.24 10.88
C GLY A 135 -32.87 3.10 10.38
N ARG A 136 -31.63 2.98 10.87
CA ARG A 136 -30.72 1.86 10.55
C ARG A 136 -30.83 0.78 11.64
N SER A 137 -31.87 -0.05 11.56
CA SER A 137 -32.11 -1.09 12.57
C SER A 137 -31.09 -2.24 12.46
N PRO A 138 -30.21 -2.44 13.45
CA PRO A 138 -29.30 -3.58 13.48
C PRO A 138 -30.09 -4.85 13.79
N VAL A 139 -29.81 -5.92 13.06
CA VAL A 139 -30.39 -7.24 13.32
C VAL A 139 -29.42 -7.99 14.22
N CYS A 140 -29.79 -8.22 15.49
CA CYS A 140 -28.91 -8.84 16.49
C CYS A 140 -28.34 -10.19 16.02
N ALA A 141 -29.16 -10.98 15.32
CA ALA A 141 -28.79 -12.29 14.81
C ALA A 141 -27.71 -12.25 13.71
N ASP A 142 -27.43 -11.09 13.11
CA ASP A 142 -26.39 -10.96 12.09
C ASP A 142 -24.99 -11.07 12.70
N CYS A 143 -24.82 -10.57 13.93
CA CYS A 143 -23.55 -10.66 14.67
C CYS A 143 -23.53 -11.84 15.66
N HIS A 144 -24.64 -12.09 16.34
CA HIS A 144 -24.70 -13.10 17.42
C HIS A 144 -25.09 -14.51 16.94
N GLY A 145 -25.65 -14.64 15.73
CA GLY A 145 -26.32 -15.86 15.28
C GLY A 145 -27.78 -15.92 15.75
N ALA A 146 -28.61 -16.70 15.06
CA ALA A 146 -30.05 -16.84 15.38
C ALA A 146 -30.33 -18.02 16.33
N HIS A 147 -29.79 -19.20 16.02
CA HIS A 147 -29.92 -20.42 16.82
C HIS A 147 -28.61 -20.87 17.44
N SER A 148 -27.53 -20.11 17.23
CA SER A 148 -26.19 -20.36 17.75
C SER A 148 -25.69 -19.14 18.53
N VAL A 149 -26.57 -18.53 19.35
CA VAL A 149 -26.27 -17.30 20.07
C VAL A 149 -25.10 -17.56 21.03
N MET A 150 -23.99 -16.84 20.86
CA MET A 150 -22.78 -16.96 21.68
C MET A 150 -22.30 -15.59 22.18
N PRO A 151 -21.52 -15.53 23.28
CA PRO A 151 -20.89 -14.29 23.72
C PRO A 151 -19.86 -13.85 22.67
N VAL A 152 -19.83 -12.55 22.35
CA VAL A 152 -18.84 -11.99 21.41
C VAL A 152 -17.47 -11.83 22.09
N THR A 153 -17.44 -11.61 23.41
CA THR A 153 -16.24 -11.56 24.24
C THR A 153 -15.97 -12.94 24.87
N GLY A 154 -14.79 -13.51 24.65
CA GLY A 154 -14.32 -14.74 25.32
C GLY A 154 -15.12 -16.02 25.04
N GLY A 155 -16.01 -16.03 24.04
CA GLY A 155 -17.01 -17.12 23.90
C GLY A 155 -17.30 -17.62 22.48
N LYS A 156 -16.72 -17.02 21.44
CA LYS A 156 -16.69 -17.65 20.11
C LYS A 156 -15.33 -18.34 19.97
N ILE A 157 -15.32 -19.66 19.89
CA ILE A 157 -14.17 -20.41 19.36
C ILE A 157 -14.11 -20.09 17.87
N PHE A 158 -13.45 -18.98 17.53
CA PHE A 158 -13.18 -18.68 16.15
C PHE A 158 -12.08 -19.61 15.67
N ILE A 159 -12.34 -20.32 14.56
CA ILE A 159 -11.37 -21.19 13.89
C ILE A 159 -10.14 -20.37 13.45
N SER A 160 -10.30 -19.06 13.24
CA SER A 160 -9.20 -18.13 12.91
C SER A 160 -9.52 -16.70 13.33
N GLU A 161 -8.47 -15.91 13.55
CA GLU A 161 -8.54 -14.46 13.81
C GLU A 161 -9.32 -13.71 12.72
N LYS A 162 -9.14 -14.07 11.44
CA LYS A 162 -9.90 -13.48 10.33
C LYS A 162 -11.41 -13.61 10.55
N LYS A 163 -11.87 -14.78 10.98
CA LYS A 163 -13.31 -15.01 11.24
C LYS A 163 -13.79 -14.20 12.45
N TYR A 164 -12.92 -13.95 13.43
CA TYR A 164 -13.23 -13.07 14.56
C TYR A 164 -13.47 -11.63 14.11
N CYS A 165 -12.45 -10.99 13.52
CA CYS A 165 -12.52 -9.58 13.15
C CYS A 165 -13.63 -9.32 12.14
N MET A 166 -13.75 -10.19 11.12
CA MET A 166 -14.77 -10.05 10.09
C MET A 166 -16.19 -10.27 10.62
N GLY A 167 -16.37 -10.94 11.76
CA GLY A 167 -17.69 -11.12 12.38
C GLY A 167 -18.39 -9.81 12.76
N CYS A 168 -17.63 -8.70 12.85
CA CYS A 168 -18.15 -7.36 13.01
C CYS A 168 -17.77 -6.46 11.82
N HIS A 169 -16.52 -6.52 11.35
CA HIS A 169 -16.01 -5.63 10.31
C HIS A 169 -16.48 -5.95 8.89
N GLU A 170 -17.30 -6.99 8.66
CA GLU A 170 -17.98 -7.19 7.37
C GLU A 170 -19.19 -6.26 7.18
N TYR A 171 -19.70 -5.68 8.27
CA TYR A 171 -20.87 -4.79 8.29
C TYR A 171 -20.48 -3.31 8.24
N GLU A 172 -21.45 -2.47 7.93
CA GLU A 172 -21.31 -1.01 7.92
C GLU A 172 -21.32 -0.49 9.36
N LEU A 173 -20.12 -0.47 9.95
CA LEU A 173 -19.84 0.12 11.25
C LEU A 173 -19.13 1.47 11.05
N ASP A 174 -19.51 2.48 11.82
CA ASP A 174 -18.93 3.83 11.73
C ASP A 174 -18.12 4.17 12.99
N LEU A 175 -16.90 4.69 12.78
CA LEU A 175 -16.10 5.34 13.81
C LEU A 175 -16.25 6.85 13.70
N THR A 176 -16.72 7.50 14.75
CA THR A 176 -16.82 8.96 14.83
C THR A 176 -15.60 9.58 15.49
N PHE A 177 -14.97 10.55 14.84
CA PHE A 177 -13.85 11.32 15.37
C PHE A 177 -14.31 12.55 16.15
N LYS A 178 -13.41 13.16 16.95
CA LYS A 178 -13.76 14.33 17.79
C LYS A 178 -14.22 15.56 16.98
N ASN A 179 -13.75 15.70 15.75
CA ASN A 179 -14.15 16.78 14.84
C ASN A 179 -15.46 16.49 14.09
N GLY A 180 -16.13 15.36 14.37
CA GLY A 180 -17.38 14.97 13.72
C GLY A 180 -17.19 14.25 12.37
N GLU A 181 -15.96 14.01 11.92
CA GLU A 181 -15.74 13.12 10.79
C GLU A 181 -16.11 11.67 11.16
N HIS A 182 -16.47 10.88 10.16
CA HIS A 182 -16.82 9.47 10.33
C HIS A 182 -16.01 8.60 9.36
N LEU A 183 -15.49 7.48 9.85
CA LEU A 183 -14.82 6.45 9.04
C LEU A 183 -15.62 5.15 9.08
N LEU A 184 -16.00 4.68 7.90
CA LEU A 184 -16.60 3.36 7.73
C LEU A 184 -15.55 2.28 7.99
N LEU A 185 -15.77 1.46 9.01
CA LEU A 185 -14.89 0.37 9.45
C LEU A 185 -15.13 -0.94 8.68
N LYS A 186 -16.03 -0.91 7.69
CA LYS A 186 -16.33 -2.05 6.82
C LYS A 186 -15.09 -2.45 6.03
N THR A 187 -14.77 -3.73 6.07
CA THR A 187 -13.63 -4.31 5.38
C THR A 187 -14.10 -5.30 4.32
N ASP A 188 -13.61 -5.13 3.10
CA ASP A 188 -13.88 -6.06 1.99
C ASP A 188 -12.89 -7.22 2.02
N ALA A 189 -13.40 -8.41 2.35
CA ALA A 189 -12.62 -9.65 2.37
C ALA A 189 -11.97 -9.98 1.02
N SER A 190 -12.60 -9.59 -0.10
CA SER A 190 -12.06 -9.79 -1.43
C SER A 190 -10.88 -8.85 -1.71
N ALA A 191 -10.94 -7.61 -1.22
CA ALA A 191 -9.84 -6.66 -1.32
C ALA A 191 -8.63 -7.12 -0.50
N LEU A 192 -8.86 -7.59 0.73
CA LEU A 192 -7.82 -8.19 1.57
C LEU A 192 -7.14 -9.38 0.88
N ALA A 193 -7.91 -10.28 0.27
CA ALA A 193 -7.36 -11.44 -0.43
C ALA A 193 -6.44 -11.08 -1.61
N ARG A 194 -6.68 -9.93 -2.25
CA ARG A 194 -5.85 -9.39 -3.34
C ARG A 194 -4.64 -8.58 -2.86
N SER A 195 -4.58 -8.26 -1.57
CA SER A 195 -3.47 -7.52 -0.98
C SER A 195 -2.18 -8.33 -1.04
N VAL A 196 -1.05 -7.64 -1.13
CA VAL A 196 0.28 -8.26 -0.98
C VAL A 196 0.51 -8.82 0.44
N HIS A 197 -0.31 -8.39 1.40
CA HIS A 197 -0.32 -8.85 2.78
C HIS A 197 -1.40 -9.88 3.07
N ASN A 198 -1.96 -10.56 2.06
CA ASN A 198 -3.05 -11.52 2.24
C ASN A 198 -2.74 -12.75 3.11
N LYS A 199 -1.46 -12.95 3.47
CA LYS A 199 -0.98 -13.99 4.39
C LYS A 199 -0.84 -13.52 5.84
N LEU A 200 -0.97 -12.22 6.10
CA LEU A 200 -0.90 -11.68 7.45
C LEU A 200 -2.25 -11.79 8.15
N GLY A 201 -2.20 -11.98 9.47
CA GLY A 201 -3.32 -11.81 10.38
C GLY A 201 -3.71 -10.35 10.55
N CYS A 202 -4.85 -10.12 11.17
CA CYS A 202 -5.36 -8.76 11.43
C CYS A 202 -4.45 -8.04 12.43
N SER A 203 -4.07 -8.72 13.53
CA SER A 203 -3.24 -8.23 14.63
C SER A 203 -1.78 -7.95 14.24
N ASP A 204 -1.29 -8.55 13.15
CA ASP A 204 0.04 -8.25 12.60
C ASP A 204 0.16 -6.77 12.23
N CYS A 205 -0.94 -6.15 11.77
CA CYS A 205 -1.02 -4.72 11.48
C CYS A 205 -1.79 -3.96 12.58
N HIS A 206 -2.94 -4.48 13.02
CA HIS A 206 -3.71 -3.92 14.12
C HIS A 206 -3.13 -4.37 15.47
N TYR A 207 -1.92 -3.93 15.76
CA TYR A 207 -1.21 -4.32 16.97
C TYR A 207 -1.99 -3.93 18.24
N GLY A 208 -2.13 -4.89 19.16
CA GLY A 208 -2.92 -4.75 20.38
C GLY A 208 -4.42 -5.03 20.21
N PHE A 209 -4.87 -5.44 19.03
CA PHE A 209 -6.22 -5.96 18.81
C PHE A 209 -6.16 -7.49 18.71
N SER A 210 -7.07 -8.17 19.39
CA SER A 210 -7.23 -9.62 19.42
C SER A 210 -8.64 -10.01 19.83
N SER A 211 -8.93 -11.31 19.94
CA SER A 211 -10.20 -11.80 20.50
C SER A 211 -10.42 -11.47 21.97
N GLU A 212 -9.34 -11.14 22.69
CA GLU A 212 -9.35 -10.88 24.12
C GLU A 212 -9.24 -9.38 24.43
N ASP A 213 -8.51 -8.64 23.60
CA ASP A 213 -8.26 -7.21 23.77
C ASP A 213 -8.70 -6.43 22.53
N HIS A 214 -9.53 -5.42 22.73
CA HIS A 214 -10.02 -4.56 21.66
C HIS A 214 -10.04 -3.10 22.15
N PRO A 215 -8.86 -2.46 22.27
CA PRO A 215 -8.71 -1.20 22.98
C PRO A 215 -9.43 -0.05 22.26
N GLU A 216 -10.07 0.82 23.04
CA GLU A 216 -10.69 2.04 22.52
C GLU A 216 -9.62 3.12 22.29
N ARG A 217 -9.42 3.52 21.03
CA ARG A 217 -8.49 4.60 20.66
C ARG A 217 -9.28 5.81 20.16
N LYS A 218 -8.97 6.99 20.69
CA LYS A 218 -9.64 8.26 20.32
C LYS A 218 -8.69 9.15 19.53
N PHE A 219 -9.03 9.43 18.28
CA PHE A 219 -8.29 10.36 17.41
C PHE A 219 -9.07 11.66 17.25
N ARG A 220 -8.35 12.77 17.01
CA ARG A 220 -8.99 14.09 16.83
C ARG A 220 -9.71 14.17 15.48
N SER A 221 -9.10 13.64 14.43
CA SER A 221 -9.60 13.61 13.05
C SER A 221 -9.27 12.30 12.35
N MET A 222 -9.88 12.07 11.18
CA MET A 222 -9.49 10.95 10.31
C MET A 222 -8.04 11.08 9.83
N ARG A 223 -7.53 12.31 9.70
CA ARG A 223 -6.15 12.55 9.27
C ARG A 223 -5.14 12.10 10.33
N ASP A 224 -5.37 12.44 11.59
CA ASP A 224 -4.53 12.00 12.70
C ASP A 224 -4.50 10.47 12.81
N TYR A 225 -5.65 9.83 12.57
CA TYR A 225 -5.73 8.37 12.52
C TYR A 225 -4.87 7.79 11.38
N SER A 226 -4.90 8.38 10.18
CA SER A 226 -4.10 7.90 9.04
C SER A 226 -2.59 8.05 9.28
N ILE A 227 -2.17 9.18 9.86
CA ILE A 227 -0.78 9.43 10.24
C ILE A 227 -0.33 8.41 11.28
N ALA A 228 -1.07 8.28 12.39
CA ALA A 228 -0.73 7.34 13.45
C ALA A 228 -0.77 5.87 12.98
N SER A 229 -1.64 5.52 12.04
CA SER A 229 -1.72 4.16 11.51
C SER A 229 -0.53 3.81 10.61
N SER A 230 0.10 4.80 9.98
CA SER A 230 1.25 4.59 9.09
C SER A 230 2.50 4.11 9.84
N ASP A 231 2.61 4.40 11.13
CA ASP A 231 3.68 3.89 12.00
C ASP A 231 3.74 2.36 12.05
N THR A 232 2.61 1.69 11.84
CA THR A 232 2.54 0.22 11.80
C THR A 232 3.49 -0.35 10.76
N CYS A 233 3.65 0.33 9.62
CA CYS A 233 4.48 -0.11 8.52
C CYS A 233 5.97 -0.23 8.92
N LYS A 234 6.45 0.58 9.86
CA LYS A 234 7.86 0.60 10.28
C LYS A 234 8.33 -0.69 10.95
N ARG A 235 7.40 -1.47 11.50
CA ARG A 235 7.69 -2.75 12.17
C ARG A 235 8.27 -3.81 11.22
N CYS A 236 7.88 -3.77 9.95
CA CYS A 236 8.36 -4.71 8.93
C CYS A 236 9.15 -4.01 7.81
N HIS A 237 8.77 -2.78 7.44
CA HIS A 237 9.41 -1.99 6.37
C HIS A 237 10.29 -0.89 6.94
N PHE A 238 11.14 -1.24 7.91
CA PHE A 238 12.01 -0.29 8.60
C PHE A 238 12.89 0.50 7.62
N ASP A 239 13.52 -0.19 6.66
CA ASP A 239 14.41 0.43 5.67
C ASP A 239 13.71 1.47 4.79
N LYS A 240 12.46 1.22 4.38
CA LYS A 240 11.66 2.15 3.57
C LYS A 240 11.09 3.28 4.42
N TYR A 241 10.73 2.97 5.66
CA TYR A 241 10.22 3.94 6.61
C TYR A 241 11.29 4.99 6.92
N THR A 242 12.49 4.57 7.32
CA THR A 242 13.62 5.48 7.60
C THR A 242 13.96 6.37 6.41
N LYS A 243 14.00 5.82 5.19
CA LYS A 243 14.21 6.65 3.99
C LYS A 243 13.11 7.70 3.78
N THR A 244 11.87 7.35 4.13
CA THR A 244 10.74 8.27 3.96
C THR A 244 10.82 9.41 4.97
N GLU A 245 11.36 9.16 6.17
CA GLU A 245 11.60 10.19 7.19
C GLU A 245 12.60 11.26 6.72
N GLU A 246 13.56 10.90 5.87
CA GLU A 246 14.52 11.82 5.26
C GLU A 246 13.95 12.60 4.06
N GLY A 247 12.79 12.19 3.55
CA GLY A 247 12.15 12.76 2.36
C GLY A 247 11.36 14.05 2.65
N VAL A 248 11.06 14.79 1.57
CA VAL A 248 10.33 16.07 1.67
C VAL A 248 8.93 15.94 2.28
N HIS A 249 8.23 14.83 2.06
CA HIS A 249 6.88 14.67 2.62
C HIS A 249 6.92 14.57 4.15
N CYS A 250 7.88 13.83 4.72
CA CYS A 250 8.04 13.78 6.18
C CYS A 250 8.56 15.11 6.72
N ALA A 251 9.47 15.77 6.01
CA ALA A 251 9.95 17.10 6.39
C ALA A 251 8.80 18.12 6.49
N GLU A 252 7.84 18.12 5.56
CA GLU A 252 6.65 18.99 5.63
C GLU A 252 5.68 18.56 6.74
N LEU A 253 5.49 17.25 6.96
CA LEU A 253 4.69 16.74 8.06
C LEU A 253 5.22 17.22 9.42
N ASN A 254 6.55 17.16 9.61
CA ASN A 254 7.23 17.59 10.83
C ASN A 254 7.17 19.11 11.06
N LYS A 255 6.94 19.91 10.01
CA LYS A 255 6.66 21.35 10.13
C LYS A 255 5.20 21.65 10.54
N GLY A 256 4.40 20.62 10.78
CA GLY A 256 2.99 20.74 11.16
C GLY A 256 2.01 20.73 9.98
N ASN A 257 2.49 20.52 8.75
CA ASN A 257 1.58 20.34 7.61
C ASN A 257 1.00 18.93 7.62
N ILE A 258 -0.10 18.74 8.34
CA ILE A 258 -0.77 17.44 8.45
C ILE A 258 -1.26 16.90 7.10
N ASN A 259 -1.38 17.71 6.05
CA ASN A 259 -1.79 17.25 4.72
C ASN A 259 -0.66 16.60 3.93
N ALA A 260 0.59 16.64 4.41
CA ALA A 260 1.71 15.97 3.78
C ALA A 260 1.49 14.45 3.80
N PRO A 261 1.66 13.74 2.65
CA PRO A 261 1.21 12.36 2.52
C PRO A 261 2.07 11.37 3.31
N VAL A 262 1.41 10.35 3.89
CA VAL A 262 2.00 9.23 4.61
C VAL A 262 1.80 7.91 3.85
N CYS A 263 2.26 6.79 4.41
CA CYS A 263 2.28 5.48 3.73
C CYS A 263 0.91 5.08 3.17
N THR A 264 -0.15 5.27 3.95
CA THR A 264 -1.54 4.93 3.61
C THR A 264 -2.13 5.79 2.49
N ASP A 265 -1.65 7.01 2.29
CA ASP A 265 -2.15 7.90 1.21
C ASP A 265 -1.73 7.39 -0.18
N CYS A 266 -0.56 6.76 -0.25
CA CYS A 266 -0.01 6.21 -1.49
C CYS A 266 -0.35 4.72 -1.67
N HIS A 267 -0.22 3.90 -0.63
CA HIS A 267 -0.40 2.45 -0.70
C HIS A 267 -1.81 1.98 -0.36
N GLY A 268 -2.59 2.79 0.36
CA GLY A 268 -3.84 2.36 1.00
C GLY A 268 -3.59 1.55 2.27
N SER A 269 -4.64 0.89 2.79
CA SER A 269 -4.60 0.10 4.02
C SER A 269 -4.86 -1.39 3.77
N HIS A 270 -6.08 -1.75 3.36
CA HIS A 270 -6.51 -3.16 3.21
C HIS A 270 -6.40 -3.72 1.78
N ALA A 271 -6.04 -2.88 0.80
CA ALA A 271 -5.89 -3.24 -0.61
C ALA A 271 -4.51 -2.86 -1.15
N ILE A 272 -3.46 -3.11 -0.36
CA ILE A 272 -2.09 -2.75 -0.73
C ILE A 272 -1.63 -3.65 -1.88
N THR A 273 -1.16 -3.05 -2.97
CA THR A 273 -0.72 -3.76 -4.17
C THR A 273 0.73 -3.44 -4.49
N ARG A 274 1.39 -4.29 -5.29
CA ARG A 274 2.70 -3.95 -5.85
C ARG A 274 2.50 -2.86 -6.90
N ILE A 275 2.85 -1.63 -6.53
CA ILE A 275 2.66 -0.45 -7.38
C ILE A 275 3.65 -0.43 -8.56
N ARG A 276 4.86 -0.99 -8.38
CA ARG A 276 5.94 -0.97 -9.38
C ARG A 276 5.51 -1.50 -10.74
N ASP A 277 4.65 -2.52 -10.75
CA ASP A 277 4.24 -3.21 -11.98
C ASP A 277 3.10 -2.47 -12.71
N LYS A 278 2.63 -1.35 -12.16
CA LYS A 278 1.52 -0.54 -12.70
C LYS A 278 1.92 0.93 -12.77
N ARG A 279 2.73 1.29 -13.77
CA ARG A 279 3.30 2.65 -13.93
C ARG A 279 2.22 3.75 -13.97
N THR A 280 1.11 3.52 -14.67
CA THR A 280 -0.03 4.44 -14.68
C THR A 280 -0.65 4.65 -13.28
N LEU A 281 -0.64 3.62 -12.42
CA LEU A 281 -1.14 3.76 -11.05
C LEU A 281 -0.24 4.67 -10.22
N ILE A 282 1.09 4.62 -10.41
CA ILE A 282 2.03 5.53 -9.74
C ILE A 282 1.65 6.98 -10.02
N VAL A 283 1.50 7.32 -11.30
CA VAL A 283 1.18 8.70 -11.71
C VAL A 283 -0.16 9.15 -11.12
N LYS A 284 -1.16 8.25 -11.09
CA LYS A 284 -2.46 8.50 -10.45
C LYS A 284 -2.36 8.71 -8.93
N ARG A 285 -1.46 8.03 -8.22
CA ARG A 285 -1.25 8.28 -6.79
C ARG A 285 -0.69 9.68 -6.54
N CYS A 286 0.31 10.09 -7.32
CA CYS A 286 0.87 11.44 -7.22
C CYS A 286 -0.17 12.52 -7.55
N ARG A 287 -1.06 12.26 -8.54
CA ARG A 287 -2.14 13.18 -8.95
C ARG A 287 -3.07 13.57 -7.80
N ASN A 288 -3.30 12.68 -6.83
CA ASN A 288 -4.23 12.93 -5.72
C ASN A 288 -3.89 14.22 -4.95
N CYS A 289 -2.61 14.56 -4.86
CA CYS A 289 -2.13 15.79 -4.23
C CYS A 289 -1.49 16.75 -5.25
N HIS A 290 -0.78 16.24 -6.27
CA HIS A 290 -0.08 17.03 -7.28
C HIS A 290 -0.84 17.11 -8.60
N ARG A 291 -2.13 17.50 -8.53
CA ARG A 291 -3.02 17.52 -9.69
C ARG A 291 -2.53 18.42 -10.81
N GLU A 292 -2.09 19.63 -10.50
CA GLU A 292 -1.62 20.59 -11.52
C GLU A 292 -0.38 20.08 -12.26
N ILE A 293 0.58 19.52 -11.51
CA ILE A 293 1.78 18.92 -12.09
C ILE A 293 1.42 17.69 -12.95
N TYR A 294 0.45 16.88 -12.50
CA TYR A 294 -0.06 15.77 -13.29
C TYR A 294 -0.61 16.24 -14.65
N GLU A 295 -1.38 17.32 -14.70
CA GLU A 295 -1.94 17.85 -15.96
C GLU A 295 -0.87 18.41 -16.91
N ILE A 296 0.26 18.88 -16.37
CA ILE A 296 1.41 19.29 -17.17
C ILE A 296 2.15 18.06 -17.71
N TYR A 297 2.43 17.09 -16.83
CA TYR A 297 3.09 15.84 -17.19
C TYR A 297 2.30 15.05 -18.23
N SER A 298 0.98 14.95 -18.09
CA SER A 298 0.12 14.19 -19.01
C SER A 298 0.19 14.70 -20.45
N LYS A 299 0.51 16.00 -20.65
CA LYS A 299 0.68 16.64 -21.96
C LYS A 299 2.13 16.64 -22.47
N SER A 300 3.08 16.19 -21.66
CA SER A 300 4.48 16.01 -22.08
C SER A 300 4.63 14.79 -23.00
N VAL A 301 5.77 14.67 -23.67
CA VAL A 301 6.09 13.48 -24.49
C VAL A 301 6.11 12.20 -23.67
N HIS A 302 6.62 12.24 -22.43
CA HIS A 302 6.66 11.07 -21.55
C HIS A 302 5.28 10.70 -21.04
N GLY A 303 4.50 11.68 -20.57
CA GLY A 303 3.15 11.42 -20.06
C GLY A 303 2.17 11.02 -21.16
N SER A 304 2.24 11.64 -22.33
CA SER A 304 1.41 11.27 -23.48
C SER A 304 1.71 9.83 -23.92
N ALA A 305 2.99 9.46 -24.05
CA ALA A 305 3.37 8.10 -24.40
C ALA A 305 2.90 7.07 -23.36
N LEU A 306 2.95 7.39 -22.06
CA LEU A 306 2.47 6.49 -21.01
C LEU A 306 0.94 6.33 -21.02
N LEU A 307 0.22 7.44 -21.13
CA LEU A 307 -1.22 7.50 -20.87
C LEU A 307 -2.07 7.24 -22.12
N ILE A 308 -1.57 7.62 -23.29
CA ILE A 308 -2.25 7.49 -24.58
C ILE A 308 -1.73 6.25 -25.31
N ASP A 309 -0.42 6.15 -25.50
CA ASP A 309 0.19 5.07 -26.27
C ASP A 309 0.44 3.80 -25.44
N ALA A 310 0.11 3.83 -24.14
CA ALA A 310 0.35 2.77 -23.15
C ALA A 310 1.82 2.32 -23.05
N ASN A 311 2.76 3.14 -23.51
CA ASN A 311 4.18 2.84 -23.52
C ASN A 311 4.74 2.81 -22.09
N GLN A 312 5.29 1.66 -21.67
CA GLN A 312 5.86 1.48 -20.33
C GLN A 312 7.35 1.86 -20.23
N ASP A 313 8.03 2.11 -21.35
CA ASP A 313 9.46 2.44 -21.39
C ASP A 313 9.75 3.92 -21.05
N VAL A 314 8.73 4.74 -20.80
CA VAL A 314 8.85 6.17 -20.48
C VAL A 314 8.80 6.43 -18.98
N PRO A 315 9.53 7.45 -18.46
CA PRO A 315 9.60 7.71 -17.03
C PRO A 315 8.27 8.22 -16.44
N VAL A 316 8.00 7.83 -15.20
CA VAL A 316 6.96 8.33 -14.30
C VAL A 316 7.60 9.13 -13.16
N CYS A 317 6.77 9.73 -12.29
CA CYS A 317 7.21 10.60 -11.20
C CYS A 317 8.36 9.99 -10.37
N ILE A 318 8.27 8.70 -10.01
CA ILE A 318 9.25 8.04 -9.14
C ILE A 318 10.57 7.69 -9.81
N ASP A 319 10.67 7.71 -11.14
CA ASP A 319 11.95 7.41 -11.81
C ASP A 319 12.93 8.58 -11.67
N CYS A 320 12.41 9.81 -11.52
CA CYS A 320 13.21 11.00 -11.25
C CYS A 320 13.20 11.36 -9.75
N HIS A 321 12.04 11.28 -9.09
CA HIS A 321 11.88 11.72 -7.69
C HIS A 321 12.14 10.62 -6.65
N LYS A 322 12.29 9.36 -7.05
CA LYS A 322 12.20 8.18 -6.16
C LYS A 322 10.83 8.09 -5.45
N ALA A 323 10.57 6.99 -4.74
CA ALA A 323 9.27 6.75 -4.10
C ALA A 323 9.30 6.94 -2.57
N HIS A 324 10.36 6.47 -1.91
CA HIS A 324 10.52 6.46 -0.45
C HIS A 324 11.70 7.31 0.02
N ASP A 325 12.32 8.09 -0.86
CA ASP A 325 13.48 8.94 -0.59
C ASP A 325 13.36 10.16 -1.52
N ILE A 326 12.24 10.87 -1.37
CA ILE A 326 11.90 11.99 -2.26
C ILE A 326 12.72 13.19 -1.81
N GLY A 327 13.83 13.42 -2.52
CA GLY A 327 14.70 14.55 -2.27
C GLY A 327 14.06 15.90 -2.63
N ASN A 328 14.53 16.97 -1.99
CA ASN A 328 14.04 18.32 -2.26
C ASN A 328 14.54 18.82 -3.64
N PRO A 329 13.62 19.02 -4.62
CA PRO A 329 14.01 19.38 -5.98
C PRO A 329 14.56 20.81 -6.11
N LEU A 330 14.42 21.63 -5.06
CA LEU A 330 14.95 23.01 -5.01
C LEU A 330 16.42 23.07 -4.56
N THR A 331 16.98 21.95 -4.11
CA THR A 331 18.37 21.93 -3.64
C THR A 331 19.36 21.84 -4.79
N LEU A 332 20.53 22.45 -4.60
CA LEU A 332 21.63 22.32 -5.56
C LEU A 332 22.07 20.85 -5.72
N VAL A 333 22.05 20.08 -4.63
CA VAL A 333 22.41 18.65 -4.64
C VAL A 333 21.51 17.86 -5.58
N TYR A 334 20.19 18.09 -5.53
CA TYR A 334 19.25 17.45 -6.44
C TYR A 334 19.52 17.87 -7.89
N ARG A 335 19.75 19.17 -8.11
CA ARG A 335 20.05 19.71 -9.44
C ARG A 335 21.31 19.06 -10.07
N GLU A 336 22.36 18.86 -9.29
CA GLU A 336 23.61 18.20 -9.74
C GLU A 336 23.43 16.71 -10.13
N GLN A 337 22.30 16.09 -9.78
CA GLN A 337 21.98 14.70 -10.11
C GLN A 337 21.11 14.57 -11.37
N ILE A 338 20.50 15.67 -11.85
CA ILE A 338 19.58 15.64 -13.00
C ILE A 338 20.20 14.98 -14.24
N PRO A 339 21.46 15.26 -14.65
CA PRO A 339 22.04 14.58 -15.81
C PRO A 339 22.12 13.07 -15.64
N GLU A 340 22.46 12.59 -14.44
CA GLU A 340 22.52 11.15 -14.11
C GLU A 340 21.11 10.53 -14.15
N MET A 341 20.09 11.24 -13.64
CA MET A 341 18.69 10.79 -13.71
C MET A 341 18.21 10.61 -15.16
N CYS A 342 18.50 11.58 -16.03
CA CYS A 342 18.15 11.51 -17.45
C CYS A 342 18.94 10.40 -18.17
N ALA A 343 20.19 10.18 -17.77
CA ALA A 343 21.07 9.18 -18.37
C ALA A 343 20.58 7.74 -18.18
N ASN A 344 19.87 7.45 -17.08
CA ASN A 344 19.31 6.12 -16.81
C ASN A 344 18.45 5.58 -17.97
N CYS A 345 17.81 6.47 -18.73
CA CYS A 345 17.06 6.13 -19.93
C CYS A 345 17.74 6.62 -21.21
N HIS A 346 18.19 7.87 -21.25
CA HIS A 346 18.72 8.48 -22.47
C HIS A 346 20.16 8.08 -22.85
N ALA A 347 20.90 7.42 -21.95
CA ALA A 347 22.16 6.75 -22.29
C ALA A 347 21.98 5.23 -22.44
N ASN A 348 20.77 4.70 -22.24
CA ASN A 348 20.50 3.27 -22.23
C ASN A 348 20.03 2.79 -23.62
N ARG A 349 20.91 2.07 -24.32
CA ARG A 349 20.65 1.52 -25.66
C ARG A 349 19.46 0.58 -25.69
N LEU A 350 19.26 -0.24 -24.66
CA LEU A 350 18.13 -1.17 -24.58
C LEU A 350 16.78 -0.45 -24.61
N VAL A 351 16.74 0.82 -24.19
CA VAL A 351 15.53 1.65 -24.24
C VAL A 351 15.52 2.48 -25.52
N MET A 352 16.59 3.24 -25.81
CA MET A 352 16.60 4.23 -26.88
C MET A 352 16.58 3.61 -28.30
N ASP A 353 17.22 2.46 -28.51
CA ASP A 353 17.30 1.81 -29.82
C ASP A 353 15.90 1.39 -30.34
N LYS A 354 15.00 1.00 -29.43
CA LYS A 354 13.59 0.66 -29.75
C LYS A 354 12.84 1.81 -30.44
N TYR A 355 13.28 3.06 -30.18
CA TYR A 355 12.66 4.28 -30.70
C TYR A 355 13.53 4.98 -31.74
N GLY A 356 14.66 4.39 -32.14
CA GLY A 356 15.63 4.98 -33.06
C GLY A 356 16.23 6.29 -32.54
N LEU A 357 16.38 6.42 -31.21
CA LEU A 357 16.97 7.59 -30.57
C LEU A 357 18.45 7.31 -30.25
N SER A 358 19.33 8.30 -30.46
CA SER A 358 20.75 8.15 -30.11
C SER A 358 20.95 8.22 -28.59
N THR A 359 21.82 7.37 -28.07
CA THR A 359 22.28 7.42 -26.68
C THR A 359 23.39 8.44 -26.43
N ASP A 360 23.95 9.03 -27.49
CA ASP A 360 25.08 9.94 -27.40
C ASP A 360 24.66 11.33 -26.92
N VAL A 361 23.37 11.57 -26.71
CA VAL A 361 22.83 12.83 -26.18
C VAL A 361 23.38 13.16 -24.79
N VAL A 362 23.57 12.14 -23.94
CA VAL A 362 24.16 12.32 -22.61
C VAL A 362 25.66 12.55 -22.72
N LYS A 363 26.34 11.77 -23.56
CA LYS A 363 27.78 11.88 -23.78
C LYS A 363 28.16 13.26 -24.34
N SER A 364 27.39 13.76 -25.30
CA SER A 364 27.58 15.09 -25.87
C SER A 364 27.37 16.20 -24.83
N TYR A 365 26.33 16.09 -23.99
CA TYR A 365 26.15 17.01 -22.86
C TYR A 365 27.34 16.99 -21.89
N LEU A 366 27.77 15.80 -21.45
CA LEU A 366 28.89 15.66 -20.51
C LEU A 366 30.22 16.19 -21.07
N SER A 367 30.35 16.21 -22.39
CA SER A 367 31.54 16.72 -23.09
C SER A 367 31.43 18.21 -23.44
N ASP A 368 30.28 18.84 -23.19
CA ASP A 368 30.08 20.27 -23.45
C ASP A 368 30.53 21.13 -22.26
N PHE A 369 30.55 22.46 -22.46
CA PHE A 369 30.95 23.41 -21.43
C PHE A 369 30.07 23.34 -20.18
N HIS A 370 28.75 23.11 -20.30
CA HIS A 370 27.86 22.97 -19.15
C HIS A 370 28.13 21.68 -18.38
N GLY A 371 28.25 20.54 -19.07
CA GLY A 371 28.53 19.24 -18.45
C GLY A 371 29.88 19.21 -17.73
N ILE A 372 30.94 19.67 -18.39
CA ILE A 372 32.29 19.75 -17.80
C ILE A 372 32.32 20.71 -16.60
N THR A 373 31.71 21.89 -16.74
CA THR A 373 31.69 22.89 -15.67
C THR A 373 30.89 22.38 -14.46
N LEU A 374 29.73 21.75 -14.68
CA LEU A 374 28.95 21.13 -13.62
C LEU A 374 29.78 20.07 -12.87
N GLY A 375 30.50 19.21 -13.60
CA GLY A 375 31.37 18.20 -13.02
C GLY A 375 32.48 18.81 -12.16
N PHE A 376 33.13 19.88 -12.65
CA PHE A 376 34.17 20.59 -11.91
C PHE A 376 33.63 21.22 -10.61
N TYR A 377 32.53 21.97 -10.69
CA TYR A 377 31.95 22.63 -9.52
C TYR A 377 31.37 21.63 -8.50
N LYS A 378 30.79 20.51 -8.97
CA LYS A 378 30.36 19.39 -8.10
C LYS A 378 31.55 18.82 -7.31
N LYS A 379 32.70 18.63 -7.96
CA LYS A 379 33.93 18.15 -7.30
C LYS A 379 34.50 19.19 -6.34
N GLN A 380 34.55 20.46 -6.74
CA GLN A 380 35.06 21.55 -5.91
C GLN A 380 34.23 21.73 -4.63
N ARG A 381 32.89 21.69 -4.73
CA ARG A 381 31.99 21.75 -3.58
C ARG A 381 32.22 20.59 -2.61
N ARG A 382 32.36 19.37 -3.12
CA ARG A 382 32.55 18.17 -2.29
C ARG A 382 33.93 18.11 -1.62
N MET A 383 34.98 18.53 -2.32
CA MET A 383 36.36 18.38 -1.85
C MET A 383 36.90 19.60 -1.10
N LEU A 384 36.40 20.79 -1.42
CA LEU A 384 36.97 22.07 -0.96
C LEU A 384 35.94 22.96 -0.25
N ASP A 385 34.74 22.42 0.05
CA ASP A 385 33.62 23.10 0.69
C ASP A 385 33.28 24.49 0.09
N LYS A 386 33.51 24.65 -1.22
CA LYS A 386 33.22 25.91 -1.91
C LYS A 386 31.73 25.99 -2.29
N PRO A 387 31.15 27.20 -2.30
CA PRO A 387 29.77 27.38 -2.74
C PRO A 387 29.61 26.90 -4.18
N GLY A 388 28.64 26.02 -4.40
CA GLY A 388 28.35 25.51 -5.73
C GLY A 388 27.70 26.56 -6.62
N ARG A 389 27.78 26.38 -7.93
CA ARG A 389 27.20 27.28 -8.93
C ARG A 389 26.06 26.59 -9.66
N GLN A 390 25.03 27.36 -9.99
CA GLN A 390 23.93 26.87 -10.81
C GLN A 390 24.38 26.81 -12.27
N ILE A 391 24.74 25.62 -12.72
CA ILE A 391 25.08 25.33 -14.12
C ILE A 391 23.84 24.76 -14.83
N ALA A 392 23.70 25.02 -16.12
CA ALA A 392 22.60 24.49 -16.92
C ALA A 392 22.66 22.95 -16.99
N VAL A 393 21.51 22.32 -16.78
CA VAL A 393 21.27 20.88 -16.87
C VAL A 393 20.13 20.60 -17.85
N CYS A 394 19.86 19.32 -18.09
CA CYS A 394 18.87 18.85 -19.05
C CYS A 394 17.52 19.58 -18.95
N THR A 395 17.04 19.82 -17.72
CA THR A 395 15.72 20.43 -17.46
C THR A 395 15.64 21.93 -17.78
N ASP A 396 16.75 22.67 -17.79
CA ASP A 396 16.71 24.09 -18.16
C ASP A 396 16.43 24.28 -19.67
N CYS A 397 16.93 23.33 -20.47
CA CYS A 397 16.76 23.28 -21.92
C CYS A 397 15.45 22.57 -22.33
N HIS A 398 15.15 21.41 -21.74
CA HIS A 398 14.02 20.57 -22.16
C HIS A 398 12.73 20.80 -21.35
N GLY A 399 12.82 21.40 -20.16
CA GLY A 399 11.73 21.42 -19.19
C GLY A 399 11.80 20.24 -18.21
N THR A 400 10.99 20.28 -17.16
CA THR A 400 10.97 19.26 -16.10
C THR A 400 9.79 18.30 -16.28
N HIS A 401 8.57 18.81 -16.16
CA HIS A 401 7.33 18.02 -16.33
C HIS A 401 6.65 18.29 -17.68
N ASN A 402 7.12 19.26 -18.46
CA ASN A 402 6.52 19.71 -19.71
C ASN A 402 7.45 19.48 -20.91
N ILE A 403 8.18 18.36 -20.93
CA ILE A 403 9.10 18.04 -22.02
C ILE A 403 8.28 17.84 -23.29
N VAL A 404 8.61 18.58 -24.33
CA VAL A 404 7.92 18.56 -25.63
C VAL A 404 8.82 17.98 -26.72
N SER A 405 8.19 17.38 -27.73
CA SER A 405 8.89 16.91 -28.93
C SER A 405 9.33 18.10 -29.76
N THR A 406 10.53 18.01 -30.34
CA THR A 406 11.04 18.97 -31.33
C THR A 406 10.96 18.41 -32.75
N ARG A 407 10.49 17.17 -32.93
CA ARG A 407 10.33 16.55 -34.25
C ARG A 407 9.23 17.29 -35.03
N GLY A 408 9.54 17.74 -36.24
CA GLY A 408 8.60 18.45 -37.11
C GLY A 408 8.37 19.92 -36.76
N VAL A 409 9.11 20.48 -35.79
CA VAL A 409 9.08 21.92 -35.49
C VAL A 409 9.98 22.68 -36.47
N ASP A 410 9.53 23.84 -36.94
CA ASP A 410 10.33 24.71 -37.80
C ASP A 410 11.65 25.14 -37.10
N ILE A 411 12.76 25.13 -37.85
CA ILE A 411 14.09 25.40 -37.30
C ILE A 411 14.19 26.84 -36.78
N LYS A 412 13.56 27.83 -37.45
CA LYS A 412 13.61 29.23 -36.99
C LYS A 412 12.83 29.38 -35.69
N GLU A 413 11.67 28.74 -35.59
CA GLU A 413 10.89 28.70 -34.35
C GLU A 413 11.67 28.05 -33.19
N LEU A 414 12.32 26.91 -33.46
CA LEU A 414 13.15 26.21 -32.47
C LEU A 414 14.32 27.09 -32.01
N LYS A 415 15.03 27.73 -32.93
CA LYS A 415 16.13 28.67 -32.59
C LYS A 415 15.63 29.83 -31.74
N ALA A 416 14.50 30.45 -32.09
CA ALA A 416 13.92 31.54 -31.31
C ALA A 416 13.56 31.10 -29.88
N LYS A 417 13.02 29.89 -29.71
CA LYS A 417 12.77 29.30 -28.38
C LYS A 417 14.06 29.02 -27.61
N LEU A 418 15.11 28.54 -28.27
CA LEU A 418 16.42 28.27 -27.65
C LEU A 418 17.08 29.57 -27.17
N VAL A 419 17.11 30.62 -27.98
CA VAL A 419 17.67 31.93 -27.58
C VAL A 419 17.00 32.44 -26.31
N LYS A 420 15.67 32.32 -26.20
CA LYS A 420 14.93 32.69 -24.98
C LYS A 420 15.38 31.88 -23.75
N ARG A 421 15.74 30.61 -23.92
CA ARG A 421 16.29 29.78 -22.83
C ARG A 421 17.72 30.16 -22.47
N CYS A 422 18.59 30.35 -23.46
CA CYS A 422 19.97 30.78 -23.25
C CYS A 422 20.05 32.12 -22.51
N ARG A 423 19.14 33.06 -22.81
CA ARG A 423 19.05 34.37 -22.15
C ARG A 423 18.79 34.33 -20.65
N LYS A 424 18.34 33.20 -20.10
CA LYS A 424 18.19 33.04 -18.65
C LYS A 424 19.53 33.13 -17.91
N CYS A 425 20.64 32.82 -18.58
CA CYS A 425 21.98 32.88 -18.01
C CYS A 425 22.95 33.73 -18.83
N HIS A 426 22.68 33.90 -20.13
CA HIS A 426 23.52 34.67 -21.03
C HIS A 426 22.73 35.87 -21.58
N GLU A 427 22.74 36.99 -20.85
CA GLU A 427 21.87 38.14 -21.09
C GLU A 427 22.03 38.74 -22.51
N ASN A 428 23.25 38.71 -23.06
CA ASN A 428 23.60 39.38 -24.32
C ASN A 428 23.62 38.47 -25.56
N VAL A 429 22.93 37.32 -25.54
CA VAL A 429 22.97 36.39 -26.68
C VAL A 429 22.04 36.80 -27.83
N THR A 430 22.58 36.70 -29.05
CA THR A 430 21.90 37.00 -30.31
C THR A 430 21.29 35.75 -30.96
N GLY A 431 20.59 35.92 -32.08
CA GLY A 431 19.90 34.83 -32.79
C GLY A 431 20.81 33.69 -33.26
N ASN A 432 22.10 33.98 -33.50
CA ASN A 432 23.08 33.02 -34.00
C ASN A 432 23.81 32.28 -32.87
N PHE A 433 23.60 32.66 -31.60
CA PHE A 433 24.29 32.03 -30.48
C PHE A 433 24.08 30.50 -30.41
N PRO A 434 22.86 29.96 -30.64
CA PRO A 434 22.67 28.50 -30.67
C PRO A 434 23.41 27.79 -31.80
N ASP A 435 23.84 28.50 -32.85
CA ASP A 435 24.55 27.91 -33.99
C ASP A 435 26.02 27.59 -33.69
N ALA A 436 26.59 28.21 -32.64
CA ALA A 436 27.93 27.91 -32.16
C ALA A 436 28.02 26.55 -31.43
N TRP A 437 26.88 25.88 -31.22
CA TRP A 437 26.76 24.61 -30.52
C TRP A 437 26.07 23.57 -31.43
N LEU A 438 26.68 22.39 -31.55
CA LEU A 438 26.15 21.29 -32.37
C LEU A 438 24.91 20.61 -31.79
N SER A 439 24.30 21.18 -30.74
CA SER A 439 23.27 20.52 -29.94
C SER A 439 23.79 19.17 -29.40
N HIS A 440 22.92 18.16 -29.33
CA HIS A 440 23.25 16.80 -28.92
C HIS A 440 23.54 15.85 -30.10
N TYR A 441 23.98 16.38 -31.25
CA TYR A 441 24.27 15.58 -32.44
C TYR A 441 25.76 15.27 -32.57
N GLU A 442 26.07 14.05 -32.99
CA GLU A 442 27.43 13.72 -33.39
C GLU A 442 27.80 14.42 -34.72
N PRO A 443 28.98 15.04 -34.80
CA PRO A 443 29.47 15.56 -36.06
C PRO A 443 29.74 14.40 -37.02
N GLY A 444 29.25 14.52 -38.24
CA GLY A 444 29.44 13.56 -39.31
C GLY A 444 29.54 14.24 -40.66
N ILE A 445 29.89 13.46 -41.69
CA ILE A 445 30.07 13.97 -43.06
C ILE A 445 28.80 14.71 -43.56
N ARG A 446 27.61 14.28 -43.14
CA ARG A 446 26.34 14.91 -43.52
C ARG A 446 25.87 16.01 -42.56
N LYS A 447 26.40 16.08 -41.34
CA LYS A 447 25.97 17.01 -40.28
C LYS A 447 27.22 17.57 -39.59
N ALA A 448 27.53 18.84 -39.86
CA ALA A 448 28.78 19.48 -39.43
C ALA A 448 30.07 18.81 -39.97
N PRO A 449 30.24 18.74 -41.31
CA PRO A 449 31.38 18.08 -41.95
C PRO A 449 32.73 18.66 -41.53
N LEU A 450 32.82 19.98 -41.35
CA LEU A 450 34.06 20.63 -40.92
C LEU A 450 34.51 20.13 -39.53
N VAL A 451 33.58 20.09 -38.57
CA VAL A 451 33.88 19.60 -37.21
C VAL A 451 34.26 18.12 -37.25
N PHE A 452 33.59 17.33 -38.09
CA PHE A 452 33.95 15.92 -38.30
C PHE A 452 35.38 15.76 -38.84
N LEU A 453 35.77 16.52 -39.86
CA LEU A 453 37.11 16.47 -40.45
C LEU A 453 38.19 16.91 -39.46
N VAL A 454 37.94 17.98 -38.70
CA VAL A 454 38.86 18.45 -37.65
C VAL A 454 39.02 17.38 -36.56
N ASN A 455 37.93 16.78 -36.10
CA ASN A 455 37.99 15.68 -35.13
C ASN A 455 38.74 14.46 -35.66
N LEU A 456 38.53 14.10 -36.94
CA LEU A 456 39.22 13.00 -37.59
C LEU A 456 40.74 13.28 -37.68
N PHE A 457 41.11 14.50 -38.06
CA PHE A 457 42.49 14.94 -38.08
C PHE A 457 43.16 14.76 -36.72
N TYR A 458 42.59 15.33 -35.64
CA TYR A 458 43.16 15.20 -34.31
C TYR A 458 43.19 13.76 -33.79
N LYS A 459 42.19 12.95 -34.14
CA LYS A 459 42.13 11.53 -33.77
C LYS A 459 43.28 10.71 -34.37
N ILE A 460 43.81 11.12 -35.52
CA ILE A 460 44.96 10.48 -36.18
C ILE A 460 46.27 11.15 -35.72
N PHE A 461 46.29 12.47 -35.69
CA PHE A 461 47.48 13.27 -35.40
C PHE A 461 48.01 13.08 -33.98
N ILE A 462 47.14 13.04 -32.96
CA ILE A 462 47.57 12.91 -31.56
C ILE A 462 48.27 11.57 -31.29
N PRO A 463 47.70 10.40 -31.65
CA PRO A 463 48.40 9.13 -31.50
C PRO A 463 49.71 9.05 -32.28
N LEU A 464 49.75 9.61 -33.50
CA LEU A 464 50.98 9.67 -34.30
C LEU A 464 52.07 10.46 -33.59
N MET A 465 51.74 11.63 -33.04
CA MET A 465 52.66 12.45 -32.26
C MET A 465 53.15 11.73 -31.00
N ILE A 466 52.26 11.06 -30.27
CA ILE A 466 52.62 10.29 -29.07
C ILE A 466 53.53 9.12 -29.46
N ALA A 467 53.21 8.38 -30.52
CA ALA A 467 54.04 7.26 -31.00
C ALA A 467 55.43 7.74 -31.42
N GLY A 468 55.52 8.87 -32.12
CA GLY A 468 56.80 9.50 -32.49
C GLY A 468 57.63 9.89 -31.26
N LEU A 469 57.00 10.50 -30.25
CA LEU A 469 57.67 10.85 -28.99
C LEU A 469 58.16 9.60 -28.24
N VAL A 470 57.33 8.56 -28.13
CA VAL A 470 57.70 7.31 -27.47
C VAL A 470 58.85 6.62 -28.22
N LEU A 471 58.79 6.57 -29.56
CA LEU A 471 59.87 6.03 -30.38
C LEU A 471 61.19 6.80 -30.15
N GLN A 472 61.12 8.13 -30.12
CA GLN A 472 62.29 8.96 -29.84
C GLN A 472 62.89 8.65 -28.46
N ILE A 473 62.05 8.52 -27.43
CA ILE A 473 62.49 8.15 -26.08
C ILE A 473 63.17 6.77 -26.08
N VAL A 474 62.56 5.78 -26.72
CA VAL A 474 63.10 4.41 -26.82
C VAL A 474 64.44 4.39 -27.55
N LEU A 475 64.54 5.08 -28.70
CA LEU A 475 65.80 5.19 -29.45
C LEU A 475 66.89 5.90 -28.64
N HIS A 476 66.53 6.89 -27.83
CA HIS A 476 67.48 7.58 -26.96
C HIS A 476 67.99 6.67 -25.82
N ILE A 477 67.09 5.90 -25.20
CA ILE A 477 67.45 4.89 -24.19
C ILE A 477 68.34 3.81 -24.80
N TRP A 478 67.98 3.29 -25.98
CA TRP A 478 68.75 2.29 -26.72
C TRP A 478 70.17 2.78 -27.03
N ARG A 479 70.29 4.02 -27.54
CA ARG A 479 71.60 4.66 -27.79
C ARG A 479 72.44 4.77 -26.52
N TYR A 480 71.82 5.14 -25.40
CA TYR A 480 72.52 5.24 -24.12
C TYR A 480 73.02 3.87 -23.62
N ILE A 481 72.25 2.80 -23.84
CA ILE A 481 72.63 1.43 -23.46
C ILE A 481 73.76 0.89 -24.34
N ILE A 482 73.73 1.13 -25.65
CA ILE A 482 74.76 0.62 -26.59
C ILE A 482 76.08 1.41 -26.52
N ASN A 483 76.03 2.71 -26.20
CA ASN A 483 77.23 3.55 -26.10
C ASN A 483 77.86 3.56 -24.69
N ARG A 484 77.45 2.63 -23.81
CA ARG A 484 78.11 2.27 -22.56
C ARG A 484 78.83 0.95 -22.75
#